data_AF-A0A7Y5NQ14-F1
#
_entry.id   AF-A0A7Y5NQ14-F1
#
_cell.length_a   1.000
_cell.length_b   1.000
_cell.length_c   1.000
_cell.angle_alpha   90.00
_cell.angle_beta   90.00
_cell.angle_gamma   90.00
#
_symmetry.space_group_name_H-M   'P 1'
#
loop_
_entity.id
_entity.type
_entity.pdbx_description
1 polymer ?
#
loop_
_entity_poly.entity_id
_entity_poly.type
_entity_poly.pdbx_seq_one_letter_code
_entity_poly.pdbx_strand_id
1 'polypeptide(L)'
;MYQAVTCHASRIRMIRGFAALCAAVVLMTASCKTDKECRESCFCSLRGACAAKGNECKATEKEHCLESQVCATMGHCTPQDGKCVAASDTDCQRSELCTKAGRCTMKAGRCTR
;
A
#
# COMPACT_ATOMS: atom_id res chain seq x y z
N MET A 1 -9.29 -16.11 -10.45
CA MET A 1 -8.66 -16.08 -9.11
C MET A 1 -8.14 -14.67 -8.79
N TYR A 2 -8.97 -13.64 -8.92
CA TYR A 2 -8.64 -12.27 -8.53
C TYR A 2 -9.41 -11.97 -7.26
N GLN A 3 -8.75 -12.02 -6.11
CA GLN A 3 -9.37 -11.77 -4.82
C GLN A 3 -9.85 -10.31 -4.74
N ALA A 4 -11.14 -10.17 -4.44
CA ALA A 4 -11.79 -8.93 -4.08
C ALA A 4 -11.16 -8.37 -2.80
N VAL A 5 -10.45 -7.25 -2.91
CA VAL A 5 -9.99 -6.48 -1.76
C VAL A 5 -11.03 -5.40 -1.51
N THR A 6 -12.12 -5.74 -0.83
CA THR A 6 -13.08 -4.77 -0.32
C THR A 6 -12.46 -4.03 0.86
N CYS A 7 -11.75 -2.93 0.58
CA CYS A 7 -11.26 -1.99 1.58
C CYS A 7 -12.45 -1.29 2.24
N HIS A 8 -12.94 -1.82 3.37
CA HIS A 8 -13.86 -1.07 4.22
C HIS A 8 -13.07 0.01 4.96
N ALA A 9 -13.18 1.25 4.49
CA ALA A 9 -12.78 2.40 5.27
C ALA A 9 -13.68 2.49 6.52
N SER A 10 -13.01 2.69 7.65
CA SER A 10 -13.53 3.31 8.87
C SER A 10 -14.48 2.50 9.75
N ARG A 11 -14.20 2.61 11.05
CA ARG A 11 -15.18 2.49 12.15
C ARG A 11 -16.42 3.34 11.87
N ILE A 12 -17.36 2.81 11.11
CA ILE A 12 -18.74 3.29 11.10
C ILE A 12 -19.51 2.24 11.89
N ARG A 13 -19.98 2.61 13.09
CA ARG A 13 -20.91 1.80 13.89
C ARG A 13 -22.12 1.53 12.99
N MET A 14 -22.15 0.32 12.41
CA MET A 14 -23.25 -0.14 11.57
C MET A 14 -24.53 -0.14 12.39
N ILE A 15 -25.44 0.81 12.14
CA ILE A 15 -26.84 0.60 12.46
C ILE A 15 -27.37 -0.33 11.36
N ARG A 16 -27.94 -1.45 11.81
CA ARG A 16 -28.32 -2.60 11.00
C ARG A 16 -29.31 -2.23 9.88
N GLY A 17 -29.03 -2.77 8.70
CA GLY A 17 -29.97 -2.87 7.61
C GLY A 17 -30.05 -1.60 6.80
N PHE A 18 -29.32 -1.55 5.69
CA PHE A 18 -29.84 -1.10 4.40
C PHE A 18 -28.72 -1.36 3.39
N ALA A 19 -28.86 -2.48 2.70
CA ALA A 19 -28.12 -2.77 1.48
C ALA A 19 -28.55 -1.73 0.44
N ALA A 20 -27.82 -0.63 0.32
CA ALA A 20 -27.98 0.29 -0.79
C ALA A 20 -26.78 1.22 -0.91
N LEU A 21 -26.08 1.05 -2.03
CA LEU A 21 -25.45 2.11 -2.81
C LEU A 21 -24.22 2.78 -2.17
N CYS A 22 -23.07 2.30 -2.60
CA CYS A 22 -21.77 3.00 -2.63
C CYS A 22 -21.78 4.32 -3.44
N ALA A 23 -22.91 5.02 -3.56
CA ALA A 23 -23.03 6.25 -4.32
C ALA A 23 -24.13 7.13 -3.72
N ALA A 24 -23.75 8.19 -2.98
CA ALA A 24 -24.36 9.53 -3.08
C ALA A 24 -23.99 10.55 -1.97
N VAL A 25 -23.27 10.21 -0.88
CA VAL A 25 -22.84 11.24 0.11
C VAL A 25 -21.40 11.05 0.59
N VAL A 26 -20.45 10.85 -0.32
CA VAL A 26 -19.02 11.05 -0.01
C VAL A 26 -18.59 12.41 -0.56
N LEU A 27 -19.33 13.45 -0.19
CA LEU A 27 -18.91 14.83 -0.45
C LEU A 27 -18.01 15.29 0.71
N MET A 28 -16.72 15.34 0.37
CA MET A 28 -15.72 16.30 0.85
C MET A 28 -14.76 15.85 1.96
N THR A 29 -13.52 15.63 1.49
CA THR A 29 -12.24 15.62 2.21
C THR A 29 -12.01 14.45 3.18
N ALA A 30 -11.85 13.24 2.64
CA ALA A 30 -11.04 12.23 3.31
C ALA A 30 -9.55 12.63 3.21
N SER A 31 -9.17 13.67 3.94
CA SER A 31 -7.77 14.01 4.19
C SER A 31 -7.28 13.12 5.32
N CYS A 32 -6.30 12.24 5.07
CA CYS A 32 -5.57 11.58 6.15
C CYS A 32 -4.78 12.68 6.87
N LYS A 33 -5.18 13.05 8.08
CA LYS A 33 -4.50 14.11 8.85
C LYS A 33 -3.48 13.52 9.82
N THR A 34 -3.57 12.23 10.11
CA THR A 34 -2.74 11.58 11.14
C THR A 34 -2.21 10.22 10.69
N ASP A 35 -1.03 9.85 11.20
CA ASP A 35 -0.41 8.54 10.90
C ASP A 35 -1.34 7.37 11.25
N LYS A 36 -2.18 7.54 12.27
CA LYS A 36 -3.12 6.50 12.69
C LYS A 36 -4.15 6.19 11.61
N GLU A 37 -4.75 7.21 11.00
CA GLU A 37 -5.69 7.05 9.90
C GLU A 37 -5.01 6.39 8.68
N CYS A 38 -3.75 6.74 8.45
CA CYS A 38 -2.98 6.23 7.33
C CYS A 38 -2.61 4.74 7.57
N ARG A 39 -2.27 4.34 8.81
CA ARG A 39 -2.05 2.93 9.21
C ARG A 39 -3.30 2.07 9.13
N GLU A 40 -4.45 2.62 9.52
CA GLU A 40 -5.74 1.93 9.42
C GLU A 40 -6.26 1.88 7.97
N SER A 41 -5.64 2.61 7.04
CA SER A 41 -6.00 2.61 5.63
C SER A 41 -5.42 1.40 4.90
N CYS A 42 -6.11 0.94 3.85
CA CYS A 42 -5.57 -0.15 3.04
C CYS A 42 -4.35 0.26 2.19
N PHE A 43 -4.06 1.55 2.05
CA PHE A 43 -2.84 2.02 1.42
C PHE A 43 -1.59 1.66 2.24
N CYS A 44 -1.71 1.53 3.57
CA CYS A 44 -0.62 1.08 4.42
C CYS A 44 -0.23 -0.37 4.09
N SER A 45 -1.15 -1.33 4.22
CA SER A 45 -0.84 -2.74 3.98
C SER A 45 -0.54 -3.08 2.52
N LEU A 46 -1.12 -2.36 1.55
CA LEU A 46 -0.89 -2.63 0.13
C LEU A 46 0.38 -1.96 -0.40
N ARG A 47 0.63 -0.69 -0.03
CA ARG A 47 1.66 0.16 -0.63
C ARG A 47 2.70 0.70 0.35
N GLY A 48 2.62 0.36 1.62
CA GLY A 48 3.50 0.88 2.68
C GLY A 48 3.27 2.36 3.00
N ALA A 49 2.16 2.95 2.53
CA ALA A 49 1.84 4.35 2.75
C ALA A 49 1.15 4.57 4.11
N CYS A 50 1.87 4.29 5.19
CA CYS A 50 1.33 4.25 6.54
C CYS A 50 1.50 5.58 7.31
N ALA A 51 2.28 6.54 6.81
CA ALA A 51 2.56 7.80 7.49
C ALA A 51 1.84 8.98 6.83
N ALA A 52 1.30 9.89 7.61
CA ALA A 52 0.72 11.14 7.14
C ALA A 52 1.85 12.13 6.86
N LYS A 53 1.97 12.58 5.61
CA LYS A 53 2.91 13.64 5.23
C LYS A 53 2.15 14.72 4.46
N GLY A 54 1.81 15.80 5.15
CA GLY A 54 0.90 16.83 4.66
C GLY A 54 -0.55 16.33 4.71
N ASN A 55 -1.24 16.36 3.56
CA ASN A 55 -2.62 15.87 3.42
C ASN A 55 -2.71 14.47 2.78
N GLU A 56 -1.59 13.75 2.69
CA GLU A 56 -1.49 12.47 1.98
C GLU A 56 -0.81 11.40 2.85
N CYS A 57 -1.22 10.14 2.66
CA CYS A 57 -0.51 8.97 3.19
C CYS A 57 0.71 8.68 2.30
N LYS A 58 1.91 8.62 2.89
CA LYS A 58 3.17 8.36 2.18
C LYS A 58 3.98 7.28 2.87
N ALA A 59 4.78 6.58 2.08
CA ALA A 59 5.79 5.64 2.57
C ALA A 59 7.04 6.42 2.94
N THR A 60 7.21 6.70 4.23
CA THR A 60 8.37 7.44 4.76
C THR A 60 9.37 6.56 5.48
N GLU A 61 8.92 5.42 5.98
CA GLU A 61 9.73 4.47 6.76
C GLU A 61 9.88 3.17 5.99
N LYS A 62 11.03 2.51 6.18
CA LYS A 62 11.36 1.31 5.42
C LYS A 62 10.53 0.12 5.87
N GLU A 63 10.25 0.08 7.16
CA GLU A 63 9.45 -0.92 7.84
C GLU A 63 8.05 -0.98 7.22
N HIS A 64 7.41 0.17 6.99
CA HIS A 64 6.12 0.23 6.30
C HIS A 64 6.15 -0.36 4.89
N CYS A 65 7.23 -0.14 4.14
CA CYS A 65 7.40 -0.76 2.83
C CYS A 65 7.64 -2.27 2.94
N LEU A 66 8.46 -2.72 3.88
CA LEU A 66 8.78 -4.13 4.08
C LEU A 66 7.55 -4.97 4.46
N GLU A 67 6.66 -4.41 5.27
CA GLU A 67 5.41 -5.06 5.68
C GLU A 67 4.31 -5.01 4.61
N SER A 68 4.53 -4.26 3.53
CA SER A 68 3.53 -4.08 2.48
C SER A 68 3.50 -5.21 1.46
N GLN A 69 2.32 -5.44 0.90
CA GLN A 69 2.14 -6.42 -0.18
C GLN A 69 2.96 -6.07 -1.43
N VAL A 70 3.19 -4.79 -1.72
CA VAL A 70 4.00 -4.37 -2.88
C VAL A 70 5.47 -4.77 -2.72
N CYS A 71 6.02 -4.81 -1.50
CA CYS A 71 7.36 -5.36 -1.27
C CYS A 71 7.37 -6.87 -1.51
N ALA A 72 6.44 -7.61 -0.89
CA ALA A 72 6.38 -9.06 -1.02
C ALA A 72 6.17 -9.51 -2.47
N THR A 73 5.31 -8.83 -3.22
CA THR A 73 4.97 -9.24 -4.59
C THR A 73 5.94 -8.67 -5.63
N MET A 74 6.25 -7.37 -5.55
CA MET A 74 6.98 -6.65 -6.61
C MET A 74 8.42 -6.27 -6.26
N GLY A 75 8.85 -6.48 -5.01
CA GLY A 75 10.18 -6.09 -4.55
C GLY A 75 10.31 -4.58 -4.30
N HIS A 76 9.19 -3.88 -4.15
CA HIS A 76 9.18 -2.46 -3.82
C HIS A 76 9.23 -2.27 -2.31
N CYS A 77 10.43 -2.34 -1.75
CA CYS A 77 10.64 -2.43 -0.31
C CYS A 77 11.36 -1.21 0.28
N THR A 78 11.79 -0.28 -0.55
CA THR A 78 12.56 0.89 -0.11
C THR A 78 11.70 2.16 -0.28
N PRO A 79 11.54 2.98 0.75
CA PRO A 79 10.77 4.22 0.66
C PRO A 79 11.59 5.27 -0.11
N GLN A 80 10.98 5.82 -1.15
CA GLN A 80 11.54 6.90 -1.96
C GLN A 80 10.43 7.81 -2.47
N ASP A 81 10.59 9.12 -2.32
CA ASP A 81 9.61 10.13 -2.74
C ASP A 81 8.18 9.89 -2.24
N GLY A 82 8.06 9.27 -1.06
CA GLY A 82 6.78 8.95 -0.43
C GLY A 82 6.09 7.69 -0.97
N LYS A 83 6.79 6.86 -1.75
CA LYS A 83 6.30 5.59 -2.28
C LYS A 83 7.32 4.48 -2.02
N CYS A 84 6.89 3.23 -2.02
CA CYS A 84 7.81 2.11 -1.99
C CYS A 84 8.30 1.78 -3.41
N VAL A 85 9.62 1.64 -3.57
CA VAL A 85 10.30 1.31 -4.82
C VAL A 85 11.31 0.18 -4.62
N ALA A 86 11.74 -0.44 -5.71
CA ALA A 86 12.88 -1.37 -5.68
C ALA A 86 14.15 -0.53 -5.84
N ALA A 87 14.96 -0.41 -4.78
CA ALA A 87 16.19 0.38 -4.79
C ALA A 87 17.45 -0.48 -4.84
N SER A 88 17.32 -1.80 -4.67
CA SER A 88 18.44 -2.73 -4.70
C SER A 88 18.04 -4.11 -5.21
N ASP A 89 19.01 -4.90 -5.66
CA ASP A 89 18.81 -6.31 -6.01
C ASP A 89 18.26 -7.11 -4.83
N THR A 90 18.67 -6.76 -3.60
CA THR A 90 18.14 -7.39 -2.38
C THR A 90 16.64 -7.13 -2.21
N ASP A 91 16.12 -5.99 -2.66
CA ASP A 91 14.68 -5.72 -2.66
C ASP A 91 13.94 -6.59 -3.69
N CYS A 92 14.55 -6.85 -4.84
CA CYS A 92 14.00 -7.74 -5.84
C CYS A 92 14.07 -9.21 -5.44
N GLN A 93 15.18 -9.65 -4.84
CA GLN A 93 15.41 -11.03 -4.43
C GLN A 93 14.40 -11.53 -3.40
N ARG A 94 13.92 -10.66 -2.52
CA ARG A 94 12.90 -11.02 -1.52
C ARG A 94 11.47 -11.09 -2.08
N SER A 95 11.27 -10.74 -3.33
CA SER A 95 9.94 -10.67 -3.94
C SER A 95 9.50 -11.95 -4.62
N GLU A 96 8.20 -12.14 -4.72
CA GLU A 96 7.61 -13.19 -5.54
C GLU A 96 7.99 -13.05 -7.03
N LEU A 97 8.26 -11.85 -7.52
CA LEU A 97 8.77 -11.65 -8.88
C LEU A 97 10.12 -12.35 -9.11
N CYS A 98 11.01 -12.36 -8.10
CA CYS A 98 12.26 -13.11 -8.20
C CYS A 98 11.99 -14.62 -8.14
N THR A 99 11.26 -15.09 -7.12
CA THR A 99 11.08 -16.53 -6.89
C THR A 99 10.20 -17.22 -7.94
N LYS A 100 9.17 -16.55 -8.46
CA LYS A 100 8.21 -17.11 -9.44
C LYS A 100 8.56 -16.77 -10.89
N ALA A 101 9.17 -15.61 -11.15
CA ALA A 101 9.40 -15.12 -12.52
C ALA A 101 10.89 -14.92 -12.87
N GLY A 102 11.81 -15.19 -11.93
CA GLY A 102 13.25 -15.05 -12.12
C GLY A 102 13.72 -13.59 -12.21
N ARG A 103 12.90 -12.62 -11.79
CA ARG A 103 13.20 -11.19 -11.89
C ARG A 103 13.88 -10.68 -10.61
N CYS A 104 15.16 -11.01 -10.43
CA CYS A 104 15.89 -10.78 -9.19
C CYS A 104 16.80 -9.55 -9.20
N THR A 105 16.94 -8.87 -10.35
CA THR A 105 17.89 -7.76 -10.54
C THR A 105 17.16 -6.42 -10.64
N MET A 106 17.56 -5.43 -9.84
CA MET A 106 17.00 -4.09 -9.84
C MET A 106 17.57 -3.28 -11.01
N LYS A 107 16.68 -2.78 -11.87
CA LYS A 107 17.02 -1.88 -12.97
C LYS A 107 15.96 -0.80 -13.12
N ALA A 108 16.38 0.46 -13.02
CA ALA A 108 15.52 1.64 -13.15
C ALA A 108 14.26 1.57 -12.26
N GLY A 109 14.42 1.18 -10.99
CA GLY A 109 13.34 1.08 -10.02
C GLY A 109 12.39 -0.11 -10.22
N ARG A 110 12.73 -1.06 -11.09
CA ARG A 110 11.94 -2.26 -11.36
C ARG A 110 12.80 -3.52 -11.23
N CYS A 111 12.15 -4.61 -10.81
CA CYS A 111 12.79 -5.91 -10.81
C CYS A 111 12.75 -6.53 -12.20
N THR A 112 13.89 -7.02 -12.69
CA THR A 112 14.13 -7.59 -14.01
C THR A 112 14.93 -8.88 -13.87
N ARG A 113 14.98 -9.70 -14.92
CA ARG A 113 15.75 -10.96 -14.92
C ARG A 113 17.23 -10.66 -14.73
#